data_AF-A0A6L3N7G6-F1
#
_entry.id   AF-A0A6L3N7G6-F1
#
_cell.length_a   1.000
_cell.length_b   1.000
_cell.length_c   1.000
_cell.angle_alpha   90.00
_cell.angle_beta   90.00
_cell.angle_gamma   90.00
#
_symmetry.space_group_name_H-M   'P 1'
#
loop_
_entity.id
_entity.type
_entity.pdbx_description
1 polymer ?
#
loop_
_entity_poly.entity_id
_entity_poly.type
_entity_poly.pdbx_seq_one_letter_code
_entity_poly.pdbx_strand_id
1 'polypeptide(L)' 'ATVETTAALGVPPQQVEALAFAWLAYRFTARQPGNLPSVTGAADARVLGALYPR' A
#
# COMPACT_ATOMS: atom_id res chain seq x y z
N ALA A 1 23.90 -11.00 2.76
CA ALA A 1 22.43 -11.10 2.63
C ALA A 1 22.15 -11.75 1.28
N THR A 2 21.25 -12.72 1.22
CA THR A 2 20.84 -13.39 -0.03
C THR A 2 19.70 -12.61 -0.66
N VAL A 3 19.69 -12.48 -1.99
CA VAL A 3 18.59 -11.86 -2.73
C VAL A 3 17.56 -12.94 -3.05
N GLU A 4 16.30 -12.72 -2.68
CA GLU A 4 15.20 -13.68 -2.84
C GLU A 4 13.94 -13.04 -3.41
N THR A 5 13.03 -13.87 -3.93
CA THR A 5 11.73 -13.41 -4.45
C THR A 5 10.73 -13.21 -3.31
N THR A 6 9.75 -12.33 -3.48
CA THR A 6 8.65 -12.16 -2.50
C THR A 6 7.80 -13.42 -2.33
N ALA A 7 7.89 -14.40 -3.24
CA ALA A 7 7.21 -15.68 -3.07
C ALA A 7 7.70 -16.44 -1.84
N ALA A 8 8.95 -16.21 -1.41
CA ALA A 8 9.47 -16.74 -0.13
C ALA A 8 8.68 -16.22 1.09
N LEU A 9 8.00 -15.07 0.94
CA LEU A 9 7.12 -14.48 1.95
C LEU A 9 5.62 -14.77 1.68
N GLY A 10 5.31 -15.68 0.76
CA GLY A 10 3.93 -16.03 0.39
C GLY A 10 3.22 -15.02 -0.51
N VAL A 11 3.94 -14.03 -1.06
CA VAL A 11 3.38 -13.03 -1.98
C VAL A 11 3.98 -13.22 -3.37
N PRO A 12 3.21 -13.71 -4.36
CA PRO A 12 3.68 -13.81 -5.74
C PRO A 12 4.17 -12.44 -6.26
N PRO A 13 5.37 -12.34 -6.86
CA PRO A 13 5.93 -11.05 -7.27
C PRO A 13 5.02 -10.21 -8.16
N GLN A 14 4.28 -10.86 -9.07
CA GLN A 14 3.35 -10.19 -10.00
C GLN A 14 2.09 -9.65 -9.32
N GLN A 15 1.81 -10.02 -8.06
CA GLN A 15 0.62 -9.60 -7.33
C GLN A 15 0.90 -8.49 -6.30
N VAL A 16 2.17 -8.15 -6.06
CA VAL A 16 2.57 -7.17 -5.02
C VAL A 16 1.86 -5.83 -5.20
N GLU A 17 1.82 -5.31 -6.42
CA GLU A 17 1.21 -4.00 -6.70
C GLU A 17 -0.32 -4.03 -6.55
N ALA A 18 -0.97 -5.09 -7.04
CA ALA A 18 -2.42 -5.25 -6.89
C ALA A 18 -2.82 -5.36 -5.41
N LEU A 19 -2.05 -6.10 -4.61
CA LEU A 19 -2.24 -6.19 -3.17
C LEU A 19 -1.99 -4.86 -2.47
N ALA A 20 -1.04 -4.04 -2.95
CA ALA A 20 -0.80 -2.71 -2.40
C ALA A 20 -2.03 -1.79 -2.59
N PHE A 21 -2.70 -1.83 -3.74
CA PHE A 21 -3.95 -1.08 -3.95
C PHE A 21 -5.10 -1.60 -3.07
N ALA A 22 -5.25 -2.92 -2.94
CA ALA A 22 -6.24 -3.51 -2.04
C ALA A 22 -5.97 -3.10 -0.58
N TRP A 23 -4.71 -3.07 -0.17
CA TRP A 23 -4.28 -2.60 1.15
C TRP A 23 -4.54 -1.09 1.34
N LEU A 24 -4.33 -0.26 0.32
CA LEU A 24 -4.67 1.17 0.37
C LEU A 24 -6.17 1.38 0.59
N ALA A 25 -7.03 0.57 -0.04
CA ALA A 25 -8.47 0.61 0.22
C ALA A 25 -8.79 0.24 1.68
N TYR A 26 -8.14 -0.79 2.23
CA TYR A 26 -8.25 -1.14 3.65
C TYR A 26 -7.78 0.01 4.59
N ARG A 27 -6.68 0.67 4.25
CA ARG A 27 -6.19 1.84 5.03
C ARG A 27 -7.16 3.00 4.97
N PHE A 28 -7.75 3.26 3.80
CA PHE A 28 -8.78 4.28 3.63
C PHE A 28 -10.00 4.01 4.53
N THR A 29 -10.53 2.78 4.54
CA THR A 29 -11.70 2.42 5.37
C THR A 29 -11.39 2.49 6.86
N ALA A 30 -10.17 2.13 7.26
CA ALA A 30 -9.69 2.28 8.64
C ALA A 30 -9.29 3.73 9.01
N ARG A 31 -9.38 4.69 8.08
CA ARG A 31 -8.97 6.10 8.25
C ARG A 31 -7.51 6.25 8.68
N GLN A 32 -6.64 5.36 8.20
CA GLN A 32 -5.20 5.36 8.47
C GLN A 32 -4.41 5.89 7.27
N PRO A 33 -3.25 6.55 7.49
CA PRO A 33 -2.44 7.08 6.39
C PRO A 33 -2.03 6.00 5.38
N GLY A 34 -2.02 6.32 4.08
CA GLY A 34 -1.57 5.40 3.02
C GLY A 34 -0.20 5.75 2.44
N ASN A 35 0.29 6.97 2.66
CA ASN A 35 1.60 7.41 2.19
C ASN A 35 2.67 7.36 3.29
N LEU A 36 3.93 7.42 2.85
CA LEU A 36 5.09 7.70 3.70
C LEU A 36 5.71 9.03 3.23
N PRO A 37 5.64 10.12 4.03
CA PRO A 37 6.11 11.44 3.61
C PRO A 37 7.57 11.49 3.16
N SER A 38 8.45 10.72 3.80
CA SER A 38 9.87 10.62 3.42
C SER A 38 10.09 10.02 2.02
N VAL A 39 9.12 9.26 1.49
CA VAL A 39 9.17 8.70 0.13
C VAL A 39 8.47 9.63 -0.87
N THR A 40 7.34 10.23 -0.48
CA THR A 40 6.52 11.03 -1.41
C THR A 40 6.86 12.52 -1.43
N GLY A 41 7.63 13.03 -0.47
CA GLY A 41 7.87 14.47 -0.29
C GLY A 41 6.62 15.24 0.18
N ALA A 42 5.59 14.54 0.69
CA ALA A 42 4.41 15.19 1.22
C ALA A 42 4.73 15.90 2.54
N ALA A 43 3.97 16.95 2.88
CA ALA A 43 4.16 17.67 4.14
C ALA A 43 4.00 16.76 5.37
N ASP A 44 2.96 15.90 5.39
CA ASP A 44 2.82 14.86 6.42
C ASP A 44 2.04 13.64 5.89
N ALA A 45 1.79 12.69 6.80
CA ALA A 45 1.00 11.50 6.54
C ALA A 45 -0.46 11.86 6.19
N ARG A 46 -1.03 11.17 5.19
CA ARG A 46 -2.36 11.40 4.62
C ARG A 46 -3.07 10.08 4.33
N VAL A 47 -4.37 10.04 4.61
CA VAL A 47 -5.25 8.97 4.10
C VAL A 47 -5.38 9.16 2.59
N LEU A 48 -5.17 8.09 1.82
CA LEU A 48 -5.20 8.13 0.35
C LEU A 48 -6.48 7.50 -0.19
N GLY A 49 -6.99 8.03 -1.31
CA GLY A 49 -8.15 7.51 -2.02
C GLY A 49 -9.45 8.31 -1.81
N ALA A 50 -10.50 7.87 -2.48
CA ALA A 50 -11.86 8.38 -2.35
C ALA A 50 -12.85 7.22 -2.41
N LEU A 51 -13.97 7.35 -1.69
CA LEU A 51 -15.05 6.36 -1.68
C LEU A 51 -16.09 6.71 -2.75
N TYR A 52 -16.35 5.77 -3.63
CA TYR A 52 -17.43 5.84 -4.62
C TYR A 52 -18.46 4.75 -4.28
N PRO A 53 -19.55 5.09 -3.57
CA PRO A 53 -20.64 4.16 -3.31
C PRO A 53 -21.27 3.68 -4.62
N ARG A 54 -21.89 2.50 -4.56
CA ARG A 54 -22.70 2.00 -5.68
C ARG A 54 -23.96 2.82 -5.88
#